data_AF-A0A5M4BBI4-F1
#
_entry.id   AF-A0A5M4BBI4-F1
#
_cell.length_a   1.000
_cell.length_b   1.000
_cell.length_c   1.000
_cell.angle_alpha   90.00
_cell.angle_beta   90.00
_cell.angle_gamma   90.00
#
_symmetry.space_group_name_H-M   'P 1'
#
loop_
_entity.id
_entity.type
_entity.pdbx_description
1 polymer ?
#
loop_
_entity_poly.entity_id
_entity_poly.type
_entity_poly.pdbx_seq_one_letter_code
_entity_poly.pdbx_strand_id
1 'polypeptide(L)' 'MNDGEPLLGKQAYIEMCKRFCKSYQTMRVAQTIIEGDNAFVLGNYDWILPDGSTQSGSVAEIWKAENGLLKELKIYFHQ' A
#
# COMPACT_ATOMS: atom_id res chain seq x y z
N MET A 1 14.93 -2.24 19.79
CA MET A 1 14.36 -1.35 18.77
C MET A 1 15.33 -0.18 18.64
N ASN A 2 16.02 -0.06 17.51
CA ASN A 2 16.79 1.14 17.21
C ASN A 2 15.82 2.06 16.50
N ASP A 3 15.27 3.03 17.22
CA ASP A 3 14.33 4.01 16.70
C ASP A 3 15.09 5.08 15.91
N GLY A 4 15.74 4.66 14.82
CA GLY A 4 16.30 5.59 13.84
C GLY A 4 15.20 6.47 13.27
N GLU A 5 15.56 7.68 12.83
CA GLU A 5 14.58 8.59 12.21
C GLU A 5 13.80 7.87 11.10
N PRO A 6 12.48 8.09 11.01
CA PRO A 6 11.67 7.46 9.99
C PRO A 6 12.19 7.88 8.61
N LEU A 7 12.42 6.90 7.73
CA LEU A 7 12.65 7.20 6.32
C LEU A 7 11.40 7.91 5.78
N LEU A 8 11.60 9.04 5.10
CA LEU A 8 10.53 9.83 4.49
C LEU A 8 10.64 9.89 2.97
N GLY A 9 9.53 10.23 2.32
CA GLY A 9 9.45 10.47 0.88
C GLY A 9 9.77 9.25 0.01
N LYS A 10 10.38 9.49 -1.16
CA LYS A 10 10.61 8.46 -2.18
C LYS A 10 11.42 7.26 -1.67
N GLN A 11 12.42 7.50 -0.82
CA GLN A 11 13.26 6.41 -0.30
C GLN A 11 12.46 5.49 0.64
N ALA A 12 11.58 6.06 1.47
CA ALA A 12 10.68 5.30 2.33
C ALA A 12 9.77 4.39 1.50
N TYR A 13 9.22 4.92 0.41
CA TYR A 13 8.37 4.16 -0.51
C TYR A 13 9.12 2.99 -1.16
N ILE A 14 10.37 3.22 -1.62
CA ILE A 14 11.20 2.16 -2.20
C ILE A 14 11.49 1.06 -1.18
N GLU A 15 11.88 1.42 0.05
CA GLU A 15 12.16 0.43 1.10
C GLU A 15 10.90 -0.34 1.55
N MET A 16 9.75 0.33 1.60
CA MET A 16 8.46 -0.32 1.80
C MET A 16 8.19 -1.34 0.70
N CYS A 17 8.32 -0.95 -0.57
CA CYS A 17 8.10 -1.85 -1.72
C CYS A 17 9.06 -3.05 -1.69
N LYS A 18 10.33 -2.86 -1.33
CA LYS A 18 11.29 -3.97 -1.22
C LYS A 18 10.88 -5.05 -0.23
N ARG A 19 10.12 -4.69 0.81
CA ARG A 19 9.64 -5.63 1.83
C ARG A 19 8.26 -6.16 1.46
N PHE A 20 7.34 -5.25 1.16
CA PHE A 20 5.93 -5.55 0.91
C PHE A 20 5.70 -6.19 -0.46
N CYS A 21 6.30 -5.67 -1.53
CA CYS A 21 6.08 -6.19 -2.88
C CYS A 21 6.74 -7.54 -3.12
N LYS A 22 7.63 -8.01 -2.24
CA LYS A 22 8.24 -9.35 -2.37
C LYS A 22 7.24 -10.48 -2.10
N SER A 23 6.34 -10.27 -1.14
CA SER A 23 5.30 -11.24 -0.80
C SER A 23 4.04 -11.03 -1.63
N TYR A 24 3.82 -9.83 -2.16
CA TYR A 24 2.65 -9.48 -2.95
C TYR A 24 2.58 -10.24 -4.29
N GLN A 25 1.44 -10.84 -4.58
CA GLN A 25 1.16 -11.41 -5.90
C GLN A 25 0.28 -10.51 -6.76
N THR A 26 -0.87 -10.09 -6.22
CA THR A 26 -1.88 -9.38 -7.01
C THR A 26 -2.78 -8.53 -6.13
N MET A 27 -3.44 -7.55 -6.75
CA MET A 27 -4.50 -6.75 -6.16
C MET A 27 -5.70 -6.74 -7.08
N ARG A 28 -6.87 -6.86 -6.48
CA ARG A 28 -8.15 -6.63 -7.13
C ARG A 28 -8.79 -5.40 -6.52
N VAL A 29 -9.15 -4.44 -7.35
CA VAL A 29 -9.96 -3.28 -6.97
C VAL A 29 -11.42 -3.72 -6.88
N ALA A 30 -12.05 -3.47 -5.73
CA ALA A 30 -13.49 -3.66 -5.55
C ALA A 30 -14.26 -2.35 -5.77
N GLN A 31 -13.72 -1.23 -5.29
CA GLN A 31 -14.33 0.09 -5.43
C GLN A 31 -13.26 1.16 -5.50
N THR A 32 -13.51 2.19 -6.30
CA THR A 32 -12.72 3.42 -6.31
C THR A 32 -13.64 4.63 -6.20
N ILE A 33 -13.25 5.60 -5.39
CA ILE A 33 -13.88 6.93 -5.32
C ILE A 33 -12.77 7.94 -5.57
N ILE A 34 -12.96 8.84 -6.54
CA ILE A 34 -11.99 9.88 -6.88
C ILE A 34 -12.66 11.24 -6.68
N GLU A 35 -12.00 12.14 -5.95
CA GLU A 35 -12.46 13.49 -5.71
C GLU A 35 -11.28 14.47 -5.79
N GLY A 36 -11.23 15.20 -6.91
CA GLY A 36 -10.11 16.10 -7.22
C GLY A 36 -8.78 15.34 -7.20
N ASP A 37 -7.86 15.81 -6.36
CA ASP A 37 -6.54 15.21 -6.18
C ASP A 37 -6.52 14.05 -5.16
N ASN A 38 -7.67 13.61 -4.64
CA ASN A 38 -7.76 12.51 -3.68
C ASN A 38 -8.44 11.30 -4.30
N ALA A 39 -8.03 10.11 -3.86
CA ALA A 39 -8.73 8.88 -4.19
C ALA A 39 -8.81 7.93 -3.00
N PHE A 40 -9.92 7.21 -2.91
CA PHE A 40 -10.10 6.06 -2.04
C PHE A 40 -10.21 4.81 -2.91
N VAL A 41 -9.51 3.74 -2.50
CA VAL A 41 -9.60 2.43 -3.15
C VAL A 41 -9.92 1.39 -2.09
N LEU A 42 -11.06 0.70 -2.24
CA LEU A 42 -11.31 -0.56 -1.54
C LEU A 42 -10.81 -1.68 -2.45
N GLY A 43 -9.87 -2.46 -1.94
CA GLY A 43 -9.26 -3.55 -2.69
C GLY A 43 -9.10 -4.80 -1.84
N ASN A 44 -8.51 -5.80 -2.47
CA ASN A 44 -8.05 -7.00 -1.80
C ASN A 44 -6.68 -7.37 -2.38
N TYR A 45 -5.73 -7.67 -1.49
CA TYR A 45 -4.39 -8.11 -1.84
C TYR A 45 -4.24 -9.60 -1.57
N ASP A 46 -3.47 -10.26 -2.43
CA ASP A 46 -2.93 -11.60 -2.15
C ASP A 46 -1.44 -11.53 -1.86
N TRP A 47 -1.02 -12.28 -0.85
CA TRP A 47 0.35 -12.41 -0.40
C TRP A 47 0.78 -13.87 -0.34
N ILE A 48 2.04 -14.16 -0.64
CA ILE A 48 2.73 -15.38 -0.28
C ILE A 48 3.54 -15.12 0.99
N LEU A 49 3.31 -15.94 2.01
CA LEU A 49 4.09 -15.93 3.24
C LEU A 49 5.40 -16.72 3.07
N PRO A 50 6.41 -16.51 3.93
CA PRO A 50 7.70 -17.20 3.81
C PRO A 50 7.63 -18.73 3.81
N ASP A 51 6.56 -19.32 4.37
CA ASP A 51 6.30 -20.76 4.36
C ASP A 51 5.67 -21.27 3.05
N GLY A 52 5.41 -20.39 2.08
CA GLY A 52 4.79 -20.69 0.80
C GLY A 52 3.26 -20.67 0.81
N SER A 53 2.62 -20.45 1.96
CA SER A 53 1.16 -20.32 2.04
C SER A 53 0.69 -18.99 1.44
N THR A 54 -0.54 -18.98 0.93
CA THR A 54 -1.18 -17.77 0.39
C THR A 54 -2.16 -17.19 1.39
N GLN A 55 -2.13 -15.88 1.58
CA GLN A 55 -3.11 -15.15 2.37
C GLN A 55 -3.75 -14.06 1.51
N SER A 56 -5.03 -13.81 1.74
CA SER A 56 -5.80 -12.76 1.07
C SER A 56 -6.43 -11.84 2.11
N GLY A 57 -6.43 -10.54 1.86
CA GLY A 57 -6.97 -9.57 2.80
C GLY A 57 -7.53 -8.33 2.13
N SER A 58 -8.66 -7.84 2.65
CA SER A 58 -9.26 -6.58 2.23
C SER A 58 -8.45 -5.40 2.75
N VAL A 59 -8.26 -4.42 1.87
CA VAL A 59 -7.51 -3.19 2.16
C VAL A 59 -8.29 -1.97 1.74
N ALA A 60 -8.11 -0.89 2.49
CA ALA A 60 -8.53 0.44 2.11
C ALA A 60 -7.29 1.29 1.87
N GLU A 61 -7.15 1.86 0.69
CA GLU A 61 -6.09 2.80 0.36
C GLU A 61 -6.67 4.21 0.25
N ILE A 62 -5.96 5.18 0.82
CA ILE A 62 -6.26 6.60 0.68
C ILE A 62 -5.06 7.26 0.02
N TRP A 63 -5.32 7.83 -1.15
CA TRP A 63 -4.35 8.45 -2.04
C TRP A 63 -4.55 9.95 -2.06
N LYS A 64 -3.44 10.68 -2.06
CA LYS A 64 -3.40 12.11 -2.37
C LYS A 64 -2.35 12.37 -3.44
N ALA A 65 -2.75 13.05 -4.50
CA ALA A 65 -1.89 13.56 -5.55
C ALA A 65 -1.57 15.04 -5.33
N GLU A 66 -0.47 15.49 -5.91
CA GLU A 66 -0.10 16.91 -6.01
C GLU A 66 0.69 17.06 -7.32
N ASN A 67 0.26 17.95 -8.21
CA ASN A 67 0.88 18.16 -9.54
C ASN A 67 1.02 16.86 -10.36
N GLY A 68 0.02 15.97 -10.28
CA GLY A 68 0.01 14.69 -11.00
C GLY A 68 0.95 13.62 -10.41
N LEU A 69 1.56 13.87 -9.24
CA LEU A 69 2.43 12.92 -8.55
C LEU A 69 1.83 12.46 -7.23
N LEU A 70 2.14 11.23 -6.81
CA LEU A 70 1.73 10.73 -5.50
C LEU A 70 2.40 11.54 -4.38
N LYS A 71 1.58 12.23 -3.59
CA LYS A 71 2.02 12.98 -2.41
C LYS A 71 1.95 12.14 -1.14
N GLU A 72 0.88 11.37 -1.00
CA GLU A 72 0.61 10.57 0.19
C GLU A 72 -0.16 9.30 -0.17
N LEU A 73 0.21 8.19 0.46
CA LEU A 73 -0.49 6.91 0.40
C LEU A 73 -0.61 6.36 1.82
N LYS A 74 -1.85 6.12 2.25
CA LYS A 74 -2.16 5.41 3.48
C LYS A 74 -2.88 4.11 3.13
N ILE A 75 -2.40 3.00 3.65
CA ILE A 75 -3.01 1.68 3.43
C ILE A 75 -3.47 1.15 4.79
N TYR A 76 -4.75 0.82 4.88
CA TYR A 76 -5.37 0.23 6.05
C TYR A 76 -5.71 -1.22 5.74
N PHE A 77 -5.25 -2.13 6.59
CA PHE A 77 -5.54 -3.56 6.51
C PHE A 77 -6.59 -3.90 7.56
N HIS A 78 -7.61 -4.66 7.19
CA HIS A 78 -8.48 -5.30 8.17
C HIS A 78 -7.79 -6.58 8.65
N GLN A 79 -7.59 -6.73 9.96
CA GLN A 79 -6.96 -7.91 10.58
C GLN A 79 -7.91 -9.10 10.58
#